data_AF-A0A0D7KNT4-F1
#
_entry.id   AF-A0A0D7KNT4-F1
#
_cell.length_a   1.000
_cell.length_b   1.000
_cell.length_c   1.000
_cell.angle_alpha   90.00
_cell.angle_beta   90.00
_cell.angle_gamma   90.00
#
_symmetry.space_group_name_H-M   'P 1'
#
loop_
_entity.id
_entity.type
_entity.pdbx_description
1 polymer ?
#
loop_
_entity_poly.entity_id
_entity_poly.type
_entity_poly.pdbx_seq_one_letter_code
_entity_poly.pdbx_strand_id
1 'polypeptide(L)'
;MIVVIGATGTIGRELLSRLIQANVPVRAISREPDKLRIQLGAGDYKHVEIAQADASDAATLRSAFQEASQLFLSMSNSPRQVELESSVIRTAIEAGIEHIVKISSPLYNALAPVEIARWHLEIETLLNHSGILHTVLRPYAFMQNLLRFTGPIRKHNAFYGSMGNSACNYI
;
A
#
# COMPACT_ATOMS: atom_id res chain seq x y z
N MET A 1 0.02 1.91 17.95
CA MET A 1 -0.70 0.98 17.04
C MET A 1 -0.39 1.35 15.60
N ILE A 2 -0.33 0.36 14.69
CA ILE A 2 -0.09 0.56 13.25
C ILE A 2 -1.42 0.49 12.49
N VAL A 3 -1.74 1.49 11.69
CA VAL A 3 -2.87 1.44 10.75
C VAL A 3 -2.40 0.94 9.39
N VAL A 4 -3.11 -0.01 8.79
CA VAL A 4 -2.79 -0.59 7.49
C VAL A 4 -3.88 -0.24 6.48
N ILE A 5 -3.56 0.65 5.55
CA ILE A 5 -4.34 0.91 4.33
C ILE A 5 -3.88 -0.06 3.24
N GLY A 6 -4.83 -0.68 2.55
CA GLY A 6 -4.55 -1.71 1.54
C GLY A 6 -4.39 -3.12 2.12
N ALA A 7 -4.97 -3.39 3.30
CA ALA A 7 -4.91 -4.67 3.99
C ALA A 7 -5.49 -5.86 3.19
N THR A 8 -6.37 -5.60 2.22
CA THR A 8 -6.93 -6.61 1.30
C THR A 8 -6.04 -6.88 0.08
N GLY A 9 -5.01 -6.05 -0.15
CA GLY A 9 -4.06 -6.22 -1.24
C GLY A 9 -2.96 -7.23 -0.93
N THR A 10 -2.19 -7.63 -1.95
CA THR A 10 -1.12 -8.63 -1.82
C THR A 10 -0.10 -8.26 -0.74
N ILE A 11 0.36 -7.00 -0.72
CA ILE A 11 1.37 -6.53 0.25
C ILE A 11 0.75 -6.39 1.64
N GLY A 12 -0.40 -5.72 1.73
CA GLY A 12 -1.06 -5.46 3.00
C GLY A 12 -1.50 -6.74 3.72
N ARG A 13 -1.91 -7.78 2.98
CA ARG A 13 -2.23 -9.10 3.55
C ARG A 13 -1.02 -9.72 4.24
N GLU A 14 0.14 -9.75 3.57
CA GLU A 14 1.36 -10.34 4.13
C GLU A 14 1.92 -9.51 5.29
N LEU A 15 1.84 -8.18 5.20
CA LEU A 15 2.18 -7.30 6.32
C LEU A 15 1.29 -7.58 7.52
N LEU A 16 -0.03 -7.64 7.31
CA LEU A 16 -0.99 -7.90 8.38
C LEU A 16 -0.72 -9.26 9.04
N SER A 17 -0.47 -10.31 8.26
CA SER A 17 -0.09 -11.63 8.81
C SER A 17 1.17 -11.56 9.68
N ARG A 18 2.21 -10.85 9.23
CA ARG A 18 3.47 -10.70 9.99
C ARG A 18 3.29 -9.87 11.26
N LEU A 19 2.51 -8.80 11.23
CA LEU A 19 2.20 -7.99 12.41
C LEU A 19 1.42 -8.81 13.44
N ILE A 20 0.49 -9.66 12.96
CA ILE A 20 -0.27 -10.57 13.81
C ILE A 20 0.64 -11.58 14.51
N GLN A 21 1.51 -12.24 13.74
CA GLN A 21 2.48 -13.21 14.28
C GLN A 21 3.45 -12.56 15.28
N ALA A 22 3.78 -11.28 15.08
CA ALA A 22 4.66 -10.52 15.97
C ALA A 22 3.93 -9.93 17.19
N ASN A 23 2.62 -10.14 17.36
CA ASN A 23 1.78 -9.52 18.40
C ASN A 23 1.87 -7.99 18.42
N VAL A 24 2.00 -7.37 17.25
CA VAL A 24 2.01 -5.91 17.13
C VAL A 24 0.58 -5.40 16.97
N PRO A 25 0.10 -4.46 17.81
CA PRO A 25 -1.23 -3.89 17.67
C PRO A 25 -1.43 -3.23 16.30
N VAL A 26 -2.43 -3.72 15.57
CA VAL A 26 -2.69 -3.32 14.18
C VAL A 26 -4.17 -3.04 13.95
N ARG A 27 -4.45 -1.95 13.24
CA ARG A 27 -5.78 -1.65 12.71
C ARG A 27 -5.76 -1.75 11.20
N ALA A 28 -6.40 -2.77 10.65
CA ALA A 28 -6.55 -2.96 9.23
C ALA A 28 -7.81 -2.26 8.73
N ILE A 29 -7.67 -1.36 7.74
CA ILE A 29 -8.80 -0.56 7.26
C ILE A 29 -9.14 -0.90 5.80
N SER A 30 -10.45 -0.95 5.53
CA SER A 30 -11.00 -1.31 4.23
C SER A 30 -12.32 -0.56 4.00
N ARG A 31 -12.66 -0.32 2.74
CA ARG A 31 -14.02 0.13 2.38
C ARG A 31 -15.06 -0.97 2.62
N GLU A 32 -14.60 -2.22 2.59
CA GLU A 32 -15.42 -3.42 2.76
C GLU A 32 -14.82 -4.26 3.91
N PRO A 33 -15.16 -3.97 5.18
CA PRO A 33 -14.56 -4.64 6.33
C PRO A 33 -14.89 -6.13 6.40
N ASP A 34 -16.03 -6.57 5.86
CA ASP A 34 -16.41 -7.98 5.86
C ASP A 34 -15.52 -8.83 4.95
N LYS A 35 -15.08 -8.30 3.81
CA LYS A 35 -14.07 -8.97 2.96
C LYS A 35 -12.77 -9.18 3.73
N LEU A 36 -12.37 -8.20 4.54
CA LEU A 36 -11.16 -8.29 5.35
C LEU A 36 -11.31 -9.32 6.48
N ARG A 37 -12.48 -9.40 7.13
CA ARG A 37 -12.81 -10.46 8.10
C ARG A 37 -12.73 -11.85 7.49
N ILE A 38 -13.34 -12.04 6.32
CA ILE A 38 -13.28 -13.31 5.59
C ILE A 38 -11.84 -13.68 5.24
N GLN A 39 -11.04 -12.71 4.79
CA GLN A 39 -9.63 -12.92 4.45
C GLN A 39 -8.78 -13.31 5.66
N LEU A 40 -9.02 -12.69 6.82
CA LEU A 40 -8.34 -13.02 8.08
C LEU A 40 -8.74 -14.39 8.62
N GLY A 41 -9.96 -14.85 8.31
CA GLY A 41 -10.49 -16.13 8.80
C GLY A 41 -10.76 -16.13 10.30
N ALA A 42 -11.06 -17.30 10.85
CA ALA A 42 -11.26 -17.47 12.27
C ALA A 42 -9.91 -17.50 13.00
N GLY A 43 -9.77 -16.70 14.06
CA GLY A 43 -8.58 -16.67 14.92
C GLY A 43 -8.79 -15.74 16.13
N ASP A 44 -8.01 -15.96 17.18
CA ASP A 44 -7.99 -15.09 18.37
C ASP A 44 -7.02 -13.93 18.13
N TYR A 45 -7.54 -12.87 17.50
CA TYR A 45 -6.74 -11.70 17.10
C TYR A 45 -6.94 -10.52 18.06
N LYS A 46 -6.64 -10.70 19.36
CA LYS A 46 -6.87 -9.67 20.40
C LYS A 46 -6.23 -8.31 20.12
N HIS A 47 -5.18 -8.28 19.28
CA HIS A 47 -4.44 -7.09 18.91
C HIS A 47 -4.73 -6.60 17.48
N VAL A 48 -5.78 -7.13 16.83
CA VAL A 48 -6.21 -6.72 15.48
C VAL A 48 -7.56 -6.05 15.54
N GLU A 49 -7.59 -4.83 15.03
CA GLU A 49 -8.83 -4.08 14.80
C GLU A 49 -9.13 -4.05 13.30
N ILE A 50 -10.41 -4.18 12.96
CA ILE A 50 -10.89 -4.02 11.58
C ILE A 50 -11.85 -2.83 11.58
N ALA A 51 -11.50 -1.79 10.85
CA ALA A 51 -12.32 -0.58 10.74
C ALA A 51 -12.68 -0.30 9.29
N GLN A 52 -13.85 0.30 9.09
CA GLN A 52 -14.25 0.82 7.78
C GLN A 52 -13.65 2.20 7.58
N ALA A 53 -13.02 2.43 6.43
CA ALA A 53 -12.55 3.75 6.03
C ALA A 53 -12.49 3.88 4.51
N ASP A 54 -12.77 5.08 4.01
CA ASP A 54 -12.58 5.46 2.62
C ASP A 54 -11.57 6.61 2.51
N ALA A 55 -10.61 6.49 1.60
CA ALA A 55 -9.59 7.51 1.36
C ALA A 55 -10.19 8.84 0.85
N SER A 56 -11.39 8.82 0.26
CA SER A 56 -12.11 10.04 -0.12
C SER A 56 -12.94 10.65 1.01
N ASP A 57 -13.02 10.01 2.19
CA ASP A 57 -13.78 10.50 3.33
C ASP A 57 -12.88 10.72 4.55
N ALA A 58 -12.46 11.98 4.74
CA ALA A 58 -11.61 12.39 5.84
C ALA A 58 -12.20 12.12 7.23
N ALA A 59 -13.53 12.06 7.39
CA ALA A 59 -14.14 11.74 8.68
C ALA A 59 -13.91 10.27 9.04
N THR A 60 -14.07 9.37 8.06
CA THR A 60 -13.78 7.94 8.27
C THR A 60 -12.29 7.69 8.51
N LEU A 61 -11.40 8.42 7.82
CA LEU A 61 -9.95 8.36 8.05
C LEU A 61 -9.57 8.84 9.45
N ARG A 62 -10.12 9.98 9.92
CA ARG A 62 -9.87 10.47 11.27
C ARG A 62 -10.25 9.45 12.33
N SER A 63 -11.42 8.84 12.22
CA SER A 63 -11.85 7.77 13.13
C SER A 63 -10.89 6.56 13.06
N ALA A 64 -10.48 6.17 11.86
CA ALA A 64 -9.53 5.08 11.67
C ALA A 64 -8.12 5.36 12.21
N PHE A 65 -7.71 6.62 12.36
CA PHE A 65 -6.38 6.98 12.85
C PHE A 65 -6.31 7.27 14.36
N GLN A 66 -7.45 7.31 15.06
CA GLN A 66 -7.47 7.52 16.51
C GLN A 66 -6.57 6.53 17.25
N GLU A 67 -5.70 7.04 18.13
CA GLU A 67 -4.78 6.25 18.98
C GLU A 67 -3.73 5.43 18.19
N ALA A 68 -3.61 5.65 16.89
CA ALA A 68 -2.53 5.11 16.09
C ALA A 68 -1.34 6.06 16.08
N SER A 69 -0.13 5.50 16.01
CA SER A 69 1.12 6.26 15.92
C SER A 69 1.81 6.08 14.58
N GLN A 70 1.45 5.04 13.83
CA GLN A 70 2.08 4.72 12.55
C GLN A 70 1.04 4.36 11.50
N LEU A 71 1.33 4.71 10.24
CA LEU A 71 0.52 4.38 9.08
C LEU A 71 1.35 3.63 8.04
N PHE A 72 0.87 2.46 7.62
CA PHE A 72 1.29 1.83 6.38
C PHE A 72 0.32 2.19 5.25
N LEU A 73 0.84 2.86 4.22
CA LEU A 73 0.08 3.36 3.08
C LEU A 73 0.45 2.59 1.80
N SER A 74 -0.49 1.76 1.34
CA SER A 74 -0.41 1.07 0.05
C SER A 74 -1.78 1.07 -0.62
N MET A 75 -1.96 1.90 -1.65
CA MET A 75 -3.21 1.94 -2.42
C MET A 75 -2.99 1.42 -3.84
N SER A 76 -4.07 0.96 -4.47
CA SER A 76 -4.04 0.59 -5.88
C SER A 76 -3.80 1.82 -6.75
N ASN A 77 -3.01 1.66 -7.80
CA ASN A 77 -2.78 2.73 -8.76
C ASN A 77 -4.07 3.13 -9.46
N SER A 78 -4.34 4.43 -9.51
CA SER A 78 -5.50 5.01 -10.21
C SER A 78 -5.24 6.47 -10.56
N PRO A 79 -5.97 7.06 -11.53
CA PRO A 79 -5.83 8.48 -11.85
C PRO A 79 -6.09 9.43 -10.66
N ARG A 80 -6.80 8.96 -9.63
CA ARG A 80 -7.08 9.73 -8.39
C ARG A 80 -6.07 9.46 -7.28
N GLN A 81 -4.98 8.72 -7.54
CA GLN A 81 -4.06 8.30 -6.49
C GLN A 81 -3.40 9.48 -5.77
N VAL A 82 -3.00 10.53 -6.49
CA VAL A 82 -2.45 11.76 -5.89
C VAL A 82 -3.46 12.39 -4.94
N GLU A 83 -4.70 12.58 -5.38
CA GLU A 83 -5.78 13.15 -4.58
C GLU A 83 -6.01 12.34 -3.29
N LEU A 84 -6.19 11.02 -3.43
CA LEU A 84 -6.56 10.13 -2.34
C LEU A 84 -5.42 9.92 -1.34
N GLU A 85 -4.20 9.64 -1.79
CA GLU A 85 -3.06 9.47 -0.89
C GLU A 85 -2.69 10.79 -0.21
N SER A 86 -2.84 11.94 -0.89
CA SER A 86 -2.64 13.24 -0.24
C SER A 86 -3.67 13.53 0.85
N SER A 87 -4.94 13.16 0.63
CA SER A 87 -6.00 13.23 1.64
C SER A 87 -5.64 12.39 2.87
N VAL A 88 -5.25 11.13 2.63
CA VAL A 88 -4.79 10.20 3.68
C VAL A 88 -3.62 10.76 4.47
N ILE A 89 -2.59 11.28 3.81
CA ILE A 89 -1.39 11.81 4.46
C ILE A 89 -1.74 13.02 5.34
N ARG A 90 -2.51 13.98 4.83
CA ARG A 90 -2.94 15.15 5.61
C ARG A 90 -3.76 14.74 6.83
N THR A 91 -4.74 13.86 6.64
CA THR A 91 -5.57 13.39 7.75
C THR A 91 -4.78 12.58 8.78
N ALA A 92 -3.79 11.80 8.35
CA ALA A 92 -2.89 11.08 9.24
C ALA A 92 -2.07 12.04 10.12
N ILE A 93 -1.50 13.10 9.52
CA ILE A 93 -0.77 14.14 10.25
C ILE A 93 -1.69 14.85 11.25
N GLU A 94 -2.88 15.27 10.82
CA GLU A 94 -3.88 15.92 11.70
C GLU A 94 -4.32 15.02 12.86
N ALA A 95 -4.37 13.71 12.64
CA ALA A 95 -4.76 12.72 13.65
C ALA A 95 -3.62 12.33 14.62
N GLY A 96 -2.42 12.88 14.43
CA GLY A 96 -1.27 12.61 15.30
C GLY A 96 -0.47 11.35 14.94
N ILE A 97 -0.58 10.85 13.71
CA ILE A 97 0.35 9.82 13.21
C ILE A 97 1.77 10.42 13.23
N GLU A 98 2.70 9.67 13.79
CA GLU A 98 4.09 10.09 13.96
C GLU A 98 4.98 9.59 12.82
N HIS A 99 4.64 8.43 12.22
CA HIS A 99 5.43 7.80 11.16
C HIS A 99 4.57 7.22 10.03
N ILE A 100 4.91 7.55 8.78
CA ILE A 100 4.26 6.98 7.58
C ILE A 100 5.23 6.10 6.79
N VAL A 101 4.89 4.83 6.60
CA VAL A 101 5.55 3.92 5.65
C VAL A 101 4.72 3.84 4.38
N LYS A 102 5.24 4.34 3.26
CA LYS A 102 4.56 4.32 1.95
C LYS A 102 5.18 3.27 1.02
N ILE A 103 4.33 2.45 0.41
CA ILE A 103 4.70 1.72 -0.80
C ILE A 103 4.61 2.67 -1.98
N SER A 104 5.72 2.84 -2.68
CA SER A 104 5.84 3.68 -3.85
C SER A 104 6.24 2.86 -5.08
N SER A 105 6.76 3.52 -6.09
CA SER A 105 7.33 2.89 -7.29
C SER A 105 8.82 3.17 -7.41
N PRO A 106 9.56 2.47 -8.30
CA PRO A 106 10.93 2.83 -8.61
C PRO A 106 11.05 4.29 -9.03
N LEU A 107 12.21 4.91 -8.76
CA LEU A 107 12.47 6.25 -9.27
C LEU A 107 12.69 6.17 -10.78
N TYR A 108 11.91 6.95 -11.52
CA TYR A 108 12.10 7.14 -12.94
C TYR A 108 12.49 8.59 -13.21
N ASN A 109 13.11 8.83 -14.37
CA ASN A 109 13.30 10.17 -14.88
C ASN A 109 11.94 10.90 -14.95
N ALA A 110 11.88 12.18 -14.56
CA ALA A 110 10.67 12.99 -14.65
C ALA A 110 10.05 13.06 -16.06
N LEU A 111 10.87 12.82 -17.10
CA LEU A 111 10.44 12.74 -18.50
C LEU A 111 9.96 11.34 -18.93
N ALA A 112 10.00 10.34 -18.03
CA ALA A 112 9.53 9.00 -18.35
C ALA A 112 8.01 9.02 -18.62
N PRO A 113 7.53 8.37 -19.70
CA PRO A 113 6.11 8.35 -20.07
C PRO A 113 5.30 7.39 -19.20
N VAL A 114 5.57 7.35 -17.89
CA VAL A 114 4.97 6.43 -16.93
C VAL A 114 4.21 7.23 -15.89
N GLU A 115 2.91 7.40 -16.11
CA GLU A 115 2.03 8.21 -15.23
C GLU A 115 2.09 7.78 -13.75
N ILE A 116 2.14 6.46 -13.50
CA ILE A 116 2.25 5.90 -12.14
C ILE A 116 3.50 6.43 -11.41
N ALA A 117 4.63 6.54 -12.11
CA ALA A 117 5.85 7.09 -11.54
C ALA A 117 5.69 8.57 -11.16
N ARG A 118 5.00 9.33 -12.01
CA ARG A 118 4.70 10.75 -11.76
C ARG A 118 3.80 10.92 -10.54
N TRP A 119 2.73 10.14 -10.44
CA TRP A 119 1.82 10.19 -9.28
C TRP A 119 2.57 9.89 -7.97
N HIS A 120 3.39 8.83 -7.97
CA HIS A 120 4.18 8.49 -6.80
C HIS A 120 5.21 9.56 -6.43
N LEU A 121 5.88 10.19 -7.40
CA LEU A 121 6.81 11.28 -7.17
C LEU A 121 6.12 12.50 -6.53
N GLU A 122 4.92 12.85 -6.99
CA GLU A 122 4.14 13.94 -6.42
C GLU A 122 3.75 13.67 -4.95
N ILE A 123 3.32 12.44 -4.64
CA ILE A 123 2.98 12.03 -3.27
C ILE A 123 4.21 11.96 -2.37
N GLU A 124 5.36 11.48 -2.89
CA GLU A 124 6.62 11.52 -2.16
C GLU A 124 7.08 12.96 -1.88
N THR A 125 6.87 13.86 -2.84
CA THR A 125 7.16 15.29 -2.67
C THR A 125 6.30 15.88 -1.55
N LEU A 126 5.01 15.55 -1.49
CA LEU A 126 4.13 15.94 -0.38
C LEU A 126 4.67 15.42 0.96
N LEU A 127 5.02 14.13 1.06
CA LEU A 127 5.59 13.54 2.28
C LEU A 127 6.86 14.26 2.72
N ASN A 128 7.78 14.52 1.79
CA ASN A 128 9.03 15.24 2.07
C ASN A 128 8.79 16.64 2.64
N HIS A 129 7.82 17.39 2.09
CA HIS A 129 7.50 18.74 2.55
C HIS A 129 6.65 18.77 3.83
N SER A 130 5.99 17.67 4.18
CA SER A 130 5.10 17.62 5.35
C SER A 130 5.84 17.65 6.71
N GLY A 131 7.14 17.33 6.72
CA GLY A 131 7.95 17.28 7.93
C GLY A 131 7.69 16.08 8.85
N ILE A 132 6.73 15.21 8.53
CA ILE A 132 6.48 13.96 9.27
C ILE A 132 7.63 12.98 9.06
N LEU A 133 7.97 12.18 10.08
CA LEU A 133 8.85 11.04 9.90
C LEU A 133 8.20 10.09 8.87
N HIS A 134 8.95 9.71 7.84
CA HIS A 134 8.43 8.82 6.81
C HIS A 134 9.49 7.88 6.25
N THR A 135 9.02 6.76 5.70
CA THR A 135 9.84 5.79 5.00
C THR A 135 9.16 5.43 3.68
N VAL A 136 9.88 5.62 2.57
CA VAL A 136 9.38 5.29 1.24
C VAL A 136 10.03 4.00 0.76
N LEU A 137 9.23 2.95 0.59
CA LEU A 137 9.66 1.70 0.00
C LEU A 137 9.40 1.75 -1.51
N ARG A 138 10.44 1.54 -2.32
CA ARG A 138 10.37 1.61 -3.79
C ARG A 138 10.62 0.24 -4.42
N PRO A 139 9.69 -0.72 -4.28
CA PRO A 139 9.85 -2.05 -4.88
C PRO A 139 9.90 -1.94 -6.41
N TYR A 140 10.70 -2.80 -7.04
CA TYR A 140 10.72 -2.99 -8.49
C TYR A 140 9.63 -4.00 -8.91
N ALA A 141 9.88 -4.82 -9.93
CA ALA A 141 8.89 -5.79 -10.39
C ALA A 141 8.71 -6.91 -9.37
N PHE A 142 7.48 -7.13 -8.94
CA PHE A 142 7.15 -8.20 -8.00
C PHE A 142 7.29 -9.60 -8.63
N MET A 143 8.05 -10.51 -8.03
CA MET A 143 8.24 -11.88 -8.52
C MET A 143 6.93 -12.65 -8.61
N GLN A 144 5.98 -12.41 -7.69
CA GLN A 144 4.67 -13.06 -7.73
C GLN A 144 3.87 -12.70 -9.00
N ASN A 145 4.18 -11.59 -9.67
CA ASN A 145 3.54 -11.26 -10.95
C ASN A 145 4.01 -12.17 -12.10
N LEU A 146 5.13 -12.87 -11.96
CA LEU A 146 5.58 -13.87 -12.95
C LEU A 146 4.59 -15.02 -13.09
N LEU A 147 3.78 -15.30 -12.05
CA LEU A 147 2.73 -16.32 -12.09
C LEU A 147 1.63 -16.00 -13.12
N ARG A 148 1.50 -14.74 -13.56
CA ARG A 148 0.58 -14.34 -14.64
C ARG A 148 0.97 -14.95 -15.99
N PHE A 149 2.24 -15.35 -16.16
CA PHE A 149 2.74 -15.99 -17.38
C PHE A 149 2.55 -17.51 -17.39
N THR A 150 1.98 -18.12 -16.34
CA THR A 150 1.79 -19.57 -16.26
C THR A 150 1.03 -20.16 -17.45
N GLY A 151 -0.03 -19.49 -17.91
CA GLY A 151 -0.79 -19.90 -19.10
C GLY A 151 0.06 -19.88 -20.39
N PRO A 152 0.62 -18.72 -20.77
CA PRO A 152 1.56 -18.60 -21.88
C PRO A 152 2.73 -19.58 -21.85
N ILE A 153 3.38 -19.77 -20.70
CA ILE A 153 4.50 -20.71 -20.53
C ILE A 153 4.03 -22.14 -20.83
N ARG A 154 2.90 -22.57 -20.26
CA ARG A 154 2.38 -23.94 -20.48
C ARG A 154 1.98 -24.21 -21.92
N LYS A 155 1.42 -23.21 -22.62
CA LYS A 155 0.89 -23.39 -23.98
C LYS A 155 1.96 -23.19 -25.05
N HIS A 156 2.84 -22.20 -24.89
CA HIS A 156 3.73 -21.72 -25.93
C HIS A 156 5.21 -21.77 -25.55
N ASN A 157 5.55 -22.21 -24.32
CA ASN A 157 6.92 -22.22 -23.80
C ASN A 157 7.63 -20.85 -23.89
N ALA A 158 6.90 -19.77 -23.59
CA ALA A 158 7.36 -18.40 -23.80
C ALA A 158 6.93 -17.41 -22.69
N PHE A 159 7.75 -16.40 -22.46
CA PHE A 159 7.39 -15.15 -21.80
C PHE A 159 7.11 -14.08 -22.86
N TYR A 160 6.01 -13.33 -22.70
CA TYR A 160 5.67 -12.22 -23.57
C TYR A 160 5.90 -10.89 -22.85
N GLY A 161 6.53 -9.94 -23.52
CA GLY A 161 6.75 -8.61 -22.96
C GLY A 161 7.44 -7.68 -23.96
N SER A 162 7.42 -6.38 -23.67
CA SER A 162 8.02 -5.33 -24.49
C SER A 162 9.38 -4.86 -23.95
N MET A 163 10.15 -5.76 -23.35
CA MET A 163 11.38 -5.43 -22.60
C MET A 163 12.67 -5.58 -23.42
N GLY A 164 12.62 -6.26 -24.58
CA GLY A 164 13.81 -6.58 -25.37
C GLY A 164 14.85 -7.33 -24.54
N ASN A 165 16.11 -6.88 -24.60
CA ASN A 165 17.22 -7.43 -23.80
C ASN A 165 17.46 -6.65 -22.50
N SER A 166 16.52 -5.81 -22.07
CA SER A 166 16.68 -5.00 -20.86
C SER A 166 16.71 -5.88 -19.62
N ALA A 167 17.67 -5.64 -18.71
CA ALA A 167 17.67 -6.28 -17.41
C ALA A 167 16.48 -5.79 -16.57
N CYS A 168 15.83 -6.71 -15.84
CA CYS A 168 14.74 -6.39 -14.93
C CYS A 168 15.10 -6.81 -13.52
N ASN A 169 14.99 -5.85 -12.59
CA ASN A 169 15.12 -6.12 -11.16
C ASN A 169 13.77 -6.64 -10.64
N TYR A 170 13.81 -7.71 -9.84
CA TYR A 170 12.64 -8.30 -9.21
C TYR A 170 12.80 -8.40 -7.70
N ILE A 171 11.68 -8.26 -6.97
CA ILE A 171 11.56 -8.44 -5.52
C ILE A 171 10.42 -9.39 -5.16
#